data_AF-A0A838YMU9-F1
#
_entry.id   AF-A0A838YMU9-F1
#
_cell.length_a   1.000
_cell.length_b   1.000
_cell.length_c   1.000
_cell.angle_alpha   90.00
_cell.angle_beta   90.00
_cell.angle_gamma   90.00
#
_symmetry.space_group_name_H-M   'P 1'
#
loop_
_entity.id
_entity.type
_entity.pdbx_description
1 polymer ?
#
loop_
_entity_poly.entity_id
_entity_poly.type
_entity_poly.pdbx_seq_one_letter_code
_entity_poly.pdbx_strand_id
1 'polypeptide(L)'
;MLTKSTPDTGQLNLFHSELFSQLDTKDPLIQLANTINWPVFDNAFEKYYSKDNGRPSKPIRLMVGLLILKQLENLSDERVVLQFKRNPYYQYFYPSRGY
;
A
#
# COMPACT_ATOMS: atom_id res chain seq x y z
N MET A 1 -35.88 -12.06 30.53
CA MET A 1 -35.50 -12.33 29.13
C MET A 1 -34.93 -11.04 28.55
N LEU A 2 -33.63 -10.96 28.33
CA LEU A 2 -32.98 -9.80 27.70
C LEU A 2 -32.95 -10.04 26.18
N THR A 3 -33.62 -9.18 25.43
CA THR A 3 -33.63 -9.23 23.96
C THR A 3 -32.25 -8.91 23.42
N LYS A 4 -31.67 -9.84 22.64
CA LYS A 4 -30.44 -9.62 21.88
C LYS A 4 -30.61 -8.40 20.96
N SER A 5 -29.70 -7.44 21.06
CA SER A 5 -29.54 -6.38 20.07
C SER A 5 -29.22 -7.00 18.70
N THR A 6 -29.87 -6.49 17.66
CA THR A 6 -29.62 -6.84 16.26
C THR A 6 -28.16 -6.60 15.88
N PRO A 7 -27.55 -7.45 15.03
CA PRO A 7 -26.21 -7.18 14.51
C PRO A 7 -26.26 -5.89 13.68
N ASP A 8 -25.35 -4.99 13.98
CA ASP A 8 -25.18 -3.70 13.32
C ASP A 8 -24.94 -3.94 11.82
N THR A 9 -25.98 -3.75 11.01
CA THR A 9 -25.92 -3.93 9.56
C THR A 9 -25.06 -2.83 8.96
N GLY A 10 -23.76 -3.13 8.80
CA GLY A 10 -22.93 -2.81 7.62
C GLY A 10 -23.09 -1.44 6.97
N GLN A 11 -23.45 -0.39 7.72
CA GLN A 11 -23.40 0.96 7.19
C GLN A 11 -21.92 1.29 7.07
N LEU A 12 -21.40 1.20 5.84
CA LEU A 12 -20.11 1.75 5.50
C LEU A 12 -20.16 3.21 5.94
N ASN A 13 -19.44 3.52 7.02
CA ASN A 13 -19.31 4.87 7.52
C ASN A 13 -18.96 5.77 6.31
N LEU A 14 -19.70 6.86 6.10
CA LEU A 14 -19.53 7.76 4.94
C LEU A 14 -18.07 8.24 4.81
N PHE A 15 -17.37 8.34 5.94
CA PHE A 15 -15.97 8.74 6.08
C PHE A 15 -14.96 7.56 6.10
N HIS A 16 -15.44 6.33 5.99
CA HIS A 16 -14.66 5.08 5.97
C HIS A 16 -14.83 4.32 4.64
N SER A 17 -15.28 4.96 3.56
CA SER A 17 -14.98 4.40 2.24
C SER A 17 -13.46 4.27 2.17
N GLU A 18 -12.94 3.04 2.05
CA GLU A 18 -11.50 2.86 1.89
C GLU A 18 -11.07 3.71 0.70
N LEU A 19 -10.10 4.61 0.86
CA LEU A 19 -9.63 5.51 -0.19
C LEU A 19 -9.41 4.77 -1.53
N PHE A 20 -9.01 3.51 -1.43
CA PHE A 20 -8.77 2.60 -2.53
C PHE A 20 -10.03 2.09 -3.24
N SER A 21 -11.18 2.04 -2.57
CA SER A 21 -12.48 1.68 -3.17
C SER A 21 -13.00 2.71 -4.18
N GLN A 22 -12.48 3.94 -4.13
CA GLN A 22 -12.83 5.02 -5.04
C GLN A 22 -11.94 5.06 -6.29
N LEU A 23 -10.87 4.26 -6.34
CA LEU A 23 -9.94 4.24 -7.47
C LEU A 23 -10.46 3.38 -8.61
N ASP A 24 -10.10 3.74 -9.84
CA ASP A 24 -10.42 2.91 -10.99
C ASP A 24 -9.59 1.63 -10.96
N THR A 25 -10.24 0.51 -10.65
CA THR A 25 -9.62 -0.82 -10.65
C THR A 25 -8.99 -1.22 -11.99
N LYS A 26 -9.39 -0.57 -13.09
CA LYS A 26 -8.82 -0.82 -14.43
C LYS A 26 -7.54 -0.01 -14.69
N ASP A 27 -7.15 0.87 -13.78
CA ASP A 27 -5.92 1.64 -13.92
C ASP A 27 -4.70 0.69 -14.06
N PRO A 28 -3.81 0.93 -15.04
CA PRO A 28 -2.66 0.06 -15.29
C PRO A 28 -1.75 -0.13 -14.07
N LEU A 29 -1.62 0.89 -13.22
CA LEU A 29 -0.80 0.83 -12.02
C LEU A 29 -1.42 -0.10 -10.97
N ILE A 30 -2.74 -0.06 -10.81
CA ILE A 30 -3.48 -0.97 -9.93
C ILE A 30 -3.35 -2.42 -10.42
N GLN A 31 -3.55 -2.66 -11.73
CA GLN A 31 -3.39 -3.98 -12.32
C GLN A 31 -1.96 -4.51 -12.13
N LEU A 32 -0.96 -3.66 -12.35
CA LEU A 32 0.44 -4.01 -12.14
C LEU A 32 0.72 -4.36 -10.68
N ALA A 33 0.24 -3.56 -9.72
CA ALA A 33 0.41 -3.82 -8.29
C ALA A 33 -0.16 -5.19 -7.88
N ASN A 34 -1.28 -5.58 -8.46
CA ASN A 34 -1.96 -6.85 -8.18
C ASN A 34 -1.29 -8.04 -8.88
N THR A 35 -0.54 -7.80 -9.97
CA THR A 35 0.13 -8.85 -10.76
C THR A 35 1.51 -9.20 -10.22
N ILE A 36 2.20 -8.25 -9.58
CA ILE A 36 3.54 -8.46 -9.04
C ILE A 36 3.53 -9.46 -7.88
N ASN A 37 4.41 -10.47 -7.93
CA ASN A 37 4.64 -11.42 -6.83
C ASN A 37 5.53 -10.79 -5.74
N TRP A 38 4.92 -9.98 -4.88
CA TRP A 38 5.63 -9.24 -3.81
C TRP A 38 6.45 -10.08 -2.82
N PRO A 39 5.99 -11.27 -2.37
CA PRO A 39 6.75 -12.13 -1.46
C PRO A 39 8.17 -12.47 -1.93
N VAL A 40 8.43 -12.48 -3.24
CA VAL A 40 9.78 -12.71 -3.79
C VAL A 40 10.75 -11.64 -3.31
N PHE A 41 10.32 -10.37 -3.29
CA PHE A 41 11.14 -9.27 -2.80
C PHE A 41 11.30 -9.32 -1.29
N ASP A 42 10.22 -9.59 -0.56
CA ASP A 42 10.28 -9.69 0.90
C ASP A 42 11.30 -10.77 1.30
N ASN A 43 11.21 -11.99 0.74
CA ASN A 43 12.14 -13.08 1.03
C ASN A 43 13.59 -12.77 0.60
N ALA A 44 13.78 -12.10 -0.54
CA ALA A 44 15.12 -11.77 -1.04
C ALA A 44 15.82 -10.72 -0.17
N PHE A 45 15.06 -9.74 0.32
CA PHE A 45 15.60 -8.60 1.04
C PHE A 45 15.53 -8.72 2.56
N GLU A 46 14.68 -9.56 3.13
CA GLU A 46 14.47 -9.72 4.59
C GLU A 46 15.78 -9.85 5.36
N LYS A 47 16.75 -10.62 4.84
CA LYS A 47 18.06 -10.83 5.47
C LYS A 47 18.90 -9.55 5.67
N TYR A 48 18.59 -8.48 4.95
CA TYR A 48 19.26 -7.18 5.06
C TYR A 48 18.57 -6.24 6.05
N TYR A 49 17.42 -6.64 6.61
CA TYR A 49 16.65 -5.85 7.54
C TYR A 49 16.66 -6.48 8.94
N SER A 50 16.90 -5.65 9.95
CA SER A 50 16.83 -6.06 11.36
C SER A 50 15.38 -6.17 11.81
N LYS A 51 14.99 -7.34 12.34
CA LYS A 51 13.64 -7.57 12.86
C LYS A 51 13.41 -6.86 14.20
N ASP A 52 14.35 -7.04 15.13
CA ASP A 52 14.12 -6.73 16.56
C ASP A 52 15.09 -5.69 17.13
N ASN A 53 15.93 -5.07 16.30
CA ASN A 53 16.96 -4.14 16.76
C ASN A 53 16.87 -2.78 16.06
N GLY A 54 16.89 -1.72 16.88
CA GLY A 54 16.88 -0.34 16.42
C GLY A 54 15.50 0.19 16.01
N ARG A 55 15.50 1.23 15.18
CA ARG A 55 14.27 1.83 14.66
C ARG A 55 13.65 0.89 13.61
N PRO A 56 12.33 0.62 13.67
CA PRO A 56 11.65 -0.21 12.68
C PRO A 56 11.95 0.27 11.26
N SER A 57 12.37 -0.66 10.41
CA SER A 57 12.63 -0.36 9.02
C SER A 57 11.34 -0.05 8.27
N LYS A 58 11.49 0.66 7.16
CA LYS A 58 10.38 0.78 6.20
C LYS A 58 10.11 -0.59 5.55
N PRO A 59 8.85 -0.89 5.20
CA PRO A 59 8.52 -2.14 4.51
C PRO A 59 9.34 -2.29 3.22
N ILE A 60 9.81 -3.50 2.91
CA ILE A 60 10.57 -3.80 1.68
C ILE A 60 9.76 -3.42 0.45
N ARG A 61 8.47 -3.81 0.44
CA ARG A 61 7.52 -3.45 -0.62
C ARG A 61 7.43 -1.96 -0.90
N LEU A 62 7.54 -1.10 0.13
CA LEU A 62 7.55 0.35 -0.06
C LEU A 62 8.78 0.79 -0.87
N MET A 63 9.96 0.31 -0.47
CA MET A 63 11.22 0.69 -1.11
C MET A 63 11.28 0.20 -2.57
N VAL A 64 10.90 -1.05 -2.81
CA VAL A 64 10.84 -1.63 -4.17
C VAL A 64 9.80 -0.92 -5.04
N GLY A 65 8.60 -0.66 -4.49
CA GLY A 65 7.54 0.05 -5.21
C GLY A 65 7.94 1.45 -5.64
N LEU A 66 8.61 2.21 -4.76
CA LEU A 66 9.13 3.55 -5.10
C LEU A 66 10.17 3.49 -6.22
N LEU A 67 11.07 2.51 -6.21
CA LEU A 67 12.07 2.33 -7.27
C LEU A 67 11.43 1.96 -8.61
N ILE A 68 10.42 1.09 -8.60
CA ILE A 68 9.65 0.74 -9.80
C ILE A 68 8.94 1.98 -10.35
N LEU A 69 8.22 2.73 -9.52
CA LEU A 69 7.53 3.96 -9.92
C LEU A 69 8.49 5.01 -10.48
N LYS A 70 9.65 5.18 -9.81
CA LYS A 70 10.70 6.09 -10.26
C LYS A 70 11.14 5.76 -11.69
N GLN A 71 11.37 4.48 -11.97
CA GLN A 71 11.82 4.02 -13.28
C GLN A 71 10.71 4.04 -14.35
N LEU A 72 9.49 3.63 -13.99
CA LEU A 72 8.34 3.60 -14.90
C LEU A 72 7.99 5.00 -15.43
N GLU A 73 8.06 5.99 -14.55
CA GLU A 73 7.60 7.36 -14.81
C GLU A 73 8.76 8.32 -15.07
N ASN A 74 10.00 7.80 -15.08
CA ASN A 74 11.23 8.54 -15.27
C ASN A 74 11.35 9.78 -14.34
N LEU A 75 11.08 9.57 -13.04
CA LEU A 75 11.03 10.63 -12.03
C LEU A 75 12.35 10.73 -11.24
N SER A 76 12.61 11.90 -10.65
CA SER A 76 13.64 12.05 -9.62
C SER A 76 13.17 11.47 -8.28
N ASP A 77 14.09 11.27 -7.34
CA ASP A 77 13.76 10.76 -6.00
C ASP A 77 12.79 11.69 -5.26
N GLU A 78 13.00 13.00 -5.35
CA GLU A 78 12.13 14.00 -4.72
C GLU A 78 10.74 14.03 -5.36
N ARG A 79 10.70 13.91 -6.70
CA ARG A 79 9.45 13.91 -7.47
C ARG A 79 8.63 12.67 -7.17
N VAL A 80 9.24 11.49 -7.06
CA VAL A 80 8.52 10.26 -6.75
C VAL A 80 7.91 10.33 -5.35
N VAL A 81 8.64 10.87 -4.36
CA VAL A 81 8.14 11.06 -2.99
C VAL A 81 7.04 12.12 -2.94
N LEU A 82 7.16 13.21 -3.71
CA LEU A 82 6.11 14.22 -3.80
C LEU A 82 4.83 13.64 -4.40
N GLN A 83 4.95 12.85 -5.46
CA GLN A 83 3.79 12.28 -6.14
C GLN A 83 3.13 11.18 -5.33
N PHE A 84 3.93 10.36 -4.64
CA PHE A 84 3.46 9.42 -3.63
C PHE A 84 2.54 10.07 -2.58
N LYS A 85 2.93 11.25 -2.07
CA LYS A 85 2.14 11.96 -1.05
C LYS A 85 0.82 12.50 -1.58
N ARG A 86 0.72 12.76 -2.88
CA ARG A 86 -0.41 13.45 -3.51
C ARG A 86 -1.33 12.53 -4.31
N ASN A 87 -0.80 11.44 -4.87
CA ASN A 87 -1.50 10.59 -5.83
C ASN A 87 -1.95 9.27 -5.18
N PRO A 88 -3.26 9.04 -4.99
CA PRO A 88 -3.75 7.83 -4.35
C PRO A 88 -3.50 6.54 -5.17
N TYR A 89 -3.31 6.61 -6.49
CA TYR A 89 -2.88 5.45 -7.29
C TYR A 89 -1.46 5.02 -6.94
N TYR A 90 -0.57 5.97 -6.68
CA TYR A 90 0.76 5.66 -6.19
C TYR A 90 0.63 5.07 -4.78
N GLN A 91 -0.25 5.63 -3.94
CA GLN A 91 -0.60 5.08 -2.62
C GLN A 91 -1.17 3.67 -2.64
N TYR A 92 -1.90 3.30 -3.69
CA TYR A 92 -2.40 1.95 -3.86
C TYR A 92 -1.29 0.97 -4.27
N PHE A 93 -0.41 1.41 -5.18
CA PHE A 93 0.66 0.57 -5.72
C PHE A 93 1.52 -0.07 -4.61
N TYR A 94 1.69 0.65 -3.50
CA TYR A 94 2.22 0.13 -2.25
C TYR A 94 1.12 0.20 -1.15
N PRO A 95 0.52 -0.91 -0.73
CA PRO A 95 -0.32 -0.89 0.46
C PRO A 95 0.62 -0.69 1.65
N SER A 96 0.48 0.43 2.38
CA SER A 96 1.02 0.50 3.74
C SER A 96 0.19 -0.45 4.61
N ARG A 97 0.49 -1.75 4.55
CA ARG A 97 0.10 -2.61 5.67
C ARG A 97 0.93 -2.14 6.85
N GLY A 98 0.28 -1.42 7.76
CA GLY A 98 0.86 -1.15 9.06
C GLY A 98 1.25 -2.48 9.67
N TYR A 99 2.51 -2.58 10.10
CA TYR A 99 2.91 -3.58 11.07
C TYR A 99 2.29 -3.22 12.42
#